data_AF-A0A352B0T5-F1
#
_entry.id   AF-A0A352B0T5-F1
#
_cell.length_a   1.000
_cell.length_b   1.000
_cell.length_c   1.000
_cell.angle_alpha   90.00
_cell.angle_beta   90.00
_cell.angle_gamma   90.00
#
_symmetry.space_group_name_H-M   'P 1'
#
loop_
_entity.id
_entity.type
_entity.pdbx_description
1 polymer ?
#
loop_
_entity_poly.entity_id
_entity_poly.type
_entity_poly.pdbx_seq_one_letter_code
_entity_poly.pdbx_strand_id
1 'polypeptide(L)'
;PRKLEIVSCPSCGRAQVDVYTLANDVTEGLSHLTVPIRVAVMGCVVNGPGEAREADLGVASGNGKGQIFVKGEVIKTVPENEIVATLIEEANRIAAEMDSSLVGTAQVSVGE
;
A
#
# COMPACT_ATOMS: atom_id res chain seq x y z
N PRO A 1 2.66 15.99 11.39
CA PRO A 1 1.94 15.48 10.20
C PRO A 1 2.34 14.04 9.88
N ARG A 2 1.41 13.09 10.05
CA ARG A 2 1.61 11.72 9.57
C ARG A 2 1.64 11.76 8.03
N LYS A 3 2.65 11.17 7.41
CA LYS A 3 2.86 11.14 5.95
C LYS A 3 2.56 9.73 5.44
N LEU A 4 2.36 9.60 4.12
CA LEU A 4 2.40 8.33 3.41
C LEU A 4 3.66 7.55 3.84
N GLU A 5 3.49 6.31 4.26
CA GLU A 5 4.61 5.41 4.57
C GLU A 5 4.60 4.25 3.58
N ILE A 6 5.68 4.10 2.81
CA ILE A 6 5.86 2.99 1.87
C ILE A 6 6.92 2.05 2.44
N VAL A 7 6.52 0.80 2.69
CA VAL A 7 7.40 -0.27 3.14
C VAL A 7 7.61 -1.22 1.97
N SER A 8 8.86 -1.51 1.63
CA SER A 8 9.20 -2.48 0.59
C SER A 8 10.12 -3.57 1.13
N CYS A 9 9.97 -4.80 0.64
CA CYS A 9 10.85 -5.89 1.01
C CYS A 9 12.26 -5.61 0.47
N PRO A 10 13.34 -5.82 1.24
CA PRO A 10 14.70 -5.79 0.70
C PRO A 10 14.77 -6.80 -0.44
N SER A 11 15.21 -6.35 -1.62
CA SER A 11 15.38 -7.25 -2.77
C SER A 11 16.17 -8.48 -2.34
N CYS A 12 15.53 -9.65 -2.36
CA CYS A 12 16.13 -10.91 -1.96
C CYS A 12 16.17 -11.84 -3.17
N GLY A 13 17.03 -12.86 -3.17
CA GLY A 13 17.14 -13.82 -4.28
C GLY A 13 15.88 -14.63 -4.57
N ARG A 14 14.79 -14.42 -3.82
CA ARG A 14 13.45 -14.99 -4.05
C ARG A 14 12.47 -13.99 -4.67
N ALA A 15 12.90 -12.75 -4.91
CA ALA A 15 12.13 -11.79 -5.66
C ALA A 15 11.92 -12.36 -7.07
N GLN A 16 10.67 -12.62 -7.42
CA GLN A 16 10.31 -13.11 -8.75
C GLN A 16 9.95 -11.96 -9.70
N VAL A 17 9.96 -10.73 -9.19
CA VAL A 17 9.56 -9.49 -9.86
C VAL A 17 10.55 -8.38 -9.48
N ASP A 18 10.60 -7.32 -10.28
CA ASP A 18 11.41 -6.15 -9.96
C ASP A 18 10.72 -5.29 -8.88
N VAL A 19 11.08 -5.54 -7.62
CA VAL A 19 10.51 -4.83 -6.46
C VAL A 19 10.88 -3.35 -6.47
N TYR A 20 12.06 -3.00 -7.00
CA TYR A 20 12.51 -1.61 -7.04
C TYR A 20 11.67 -0.80 -8.02
N THR A 21 11.47 -1.30 -9.25
CA THR A 21 10.60 -0.66 -10.23
C THR A 21 9.18 -0.53 -9.69
N LEU A 22 8.63 -1.61 -9.14
CA LEU A 22 7.27 -1.60 -8.60
C LEU A 22 7.11 -0.60 -7.45
N ALA A 23 8.06 -0.57 -6.51
CA ALA A 23 8.03 0.37 -5.39
C ALA A 23 8.18 1.82 -5.87
N ASN A 24 9.02 2.07 -6.89
CA ASN A 24 9.18 3.40 -7.46
C ASN A 24 7.89 3.88 -8.15
N ASP A 25 7.30 3.06 -9.02
CA ASP A 25 6.05 3.38 -9.73
C ASP A 25 4.89 3.66 -8.75
N VAL A 26 4.79 2.85 -7.70
CA VAL A 26 3.82 3.06 -6.61
C VAL A 26 4.13 4.35 -5.85
N THR A 27 5.41 4.64 -5.57
CA THR A 27 5.80 5.89 -4.89
C THR A 27 5.45 7.12 -5.72
N GLU A 28 5.69 7.10 -7.02
CA GLU A 28 5.34 8.19 -7.93
C GLU A 28 3.83 8.38 -8.03
N GLY A 29 3.07 7.29 -8.21
CA GLY A 29 1.61 7.33 -8.28
C GLY A 29 0.93 7.81 -6.99
N LEU A 30 1.54 7.52 -5.84
CA LEU A 30 1.04 7.91 -4.53
C LEU A 30 1.65 9.22 -4.01
N SER A 31 2.57 9.85 -4.74
CA SER A 31 3.27 11.09 -4.33
C SER A 31 2.31 12.25 -4.04
N HIS A 32 1.15 12.26 -4.70
CA HIS A 32 0.11 13.27 -4.55
C HIS A 32 -0.81 13.04 -3.33
N LEU A 33 -0.77 11.87 -2.69
CA LEU A 33 -1.60 11.57 -1.54
C LEU A 33 -1.03 12.19 -0.28
N THR A 34 -1.82 13.06 0.35
CA THR A 34 -1.48 13.68 1.64
C THR A 34 -2.00 12.90 2.84
N VAL A 35 -2.70 11.79 2.61
CA VAL A 35 -3.27 10.96 3.67
C VAL A 35 -2.20 10.08 4.33
N PRO A 36 -2.30 9.83 5.64
CA PRO A 36 -1.38 8.97 6.36
C PRO A 36 -1.77 7.50 6.19
N ILE A 37 -1.51 6.92 5.02
CA ILE A 37 -1.71 5.50 4.75
C ILE A 37 -0.37 4.76 4.70
N ARG A 38 -0.37 3.51 5.14
CA ARG A 38 0.78 2.62 5.06
C ARG A 38 0.62 1.67 3.88
N VAL A 39 1.59 1.66 2.97
CA VAL A 39 1.59 0.85 1.75
C VAL A 39 2.75 -0.14 1.75
N ALA A 40 2.46 -1.42 1.61
CA ALA A 40 3.46 -2.49 1.59
C ALA A 40 3.66 -3.06 0.18
N VAL A 41 4.89 -3.02 -0.35
CA VAL A 41 5.25 -3.56 -1.66
C VAL A 41 6.19 -4.76 -1.50
N MET A 42 5.66 -5.97 -1.71
CA MET A 42 6.37 -7.21 -1.45
C MET A 42 6.61 -8.00 -2.73
N GLY A 43 7.88 -8.30 -3.03
CA GLY A 43 8.31 -8.98 -4.26
C GLY A 43 8.20 -10.51 -4.27
N CYS A 44 7.63 -11.10 -3.22
CA CYS A 44 7.52 -12.55 -3.09
C CYS A 44 6.21 -12.93 -2.41
N VAL A 45 5.53 -13.94 -2.94
CA VAL A 45 4.28 -14.49 -2.38
C VAL A 45 4.48 -15.33 -1.11
N VAL A 46 5.74 -15.63 -0.73
CA VAL A 46 6.04 -16.49 0.43
C VAL A 46 5.93 -15.73 1.74
N ASN A 47 6.70 -14.65 1.90
CA ASN A 47 6.69 -13.82 3.11
C ASN A 47 5.87 -12.53 2.93
N GLY A 48 5.65 -12.10 1.68
CA GLY A 48 4.93 -10.87 1.37
C GLY A 48 3.50 -10.77 1.93
N PRO A 49 2.70 -11.84 2.01
CA PRO A 49 1.35 -11.76 2.59
C PRO A 49 1.33 -11.39 4.07
N GLY A 50 2.38 -11.69 4.84
CA GLY A 50 2.44 -11.30 6.26
C GLY A 50 2.55 -9.80 6.40
N GLU A 51 3.57 -9.22 5.76
CA GLU A 51 3.85 -7.78 5.79
C GLU A 51 2.74 -6.96 5.11
N ALA A 52 2.18 -7.46 4.00
CA ALA A 52 1.09 -6.79 3.30
C ALA A 52 -0.21 -6.70 4.12
N ARG A 53 -0.42 -7.60 5.09
CA ARG A 53 -1.59 -7.57 5.97
C ARG A 53 -1.46 -6.59 7.14
N GLU A 54 -0.24 -6.26 7.52
CA GLU A 54 0.04 -5.27 8.56
C GLU A 54 -0.07 -3.83 8.07
N ALA A 55 -0.18 -3.64 6.74
CA ALA A 55 -0.38 -2.35 6.09
C ALA A 55 -1.85 -2.09 5.78
N ASP A 56 -2.21 -0.81 5.59
CA ASP A 56 -3.55 -0.41 5.14
C ASP A 56 -3.80 -0.91 3.71
N LEU A 57 -2.75 -0.86 2.89
CA LEU A 57 -2.71 -1.34 1.53
C LEU A 57 -1.43 -2.13 1.30
N GLY A 58 -1.49 -3.25 0.61
CA GLY A 58 -0.30 -4.03 0.31
C GLY A 58 -0.41 -4.80 -1.00
N VAL A 59 0.74 -5.18 -1.55
CA VAL A 59 0.82 -6.13 -2.65
C VAL A 59 1.84 -7.21 -2.34
N ALA A 60 1.46 -8.46 -2.64
CA ALA A 60 2.41 -9.58 -2.73
C ALA A 60 2.48 -10.06 -4.18
N SER A 61 3.62 -9.80 -4.81
CA SER A 61 3.89 -10.10 -6.21
C SER A 61 4.71 -11.39 -6.35
N GLY A 62 4.43 -12.17 -7.39
CA GLY A 62 5.20 -13.35 -7.75
C GLY A 62 4.58 -14.13 -8.90
N ASN A 63 5.41 -14.84 -9.67
CA ASN A 63 5.00 -15.58 -10.88
C ASN A 63 4.17 -14.72 -11.87
N GLY A 64 4.53 -13.44 -12.07
CA GLY A 64 3.86 -12.52 -13.01
C GLY A 64 2.48 -12.02 -12.58
N LYS A 65 2.13 -12.17 -11.30
CA LYS A 65 0.87 -11.69 -10.72
C LYS A 65 1.08 -11.06 -9.35
N GLY A 66 0.19 -10.16 -8.97
CA GLY A 66 0.15 -9.51 -7.65
C GLY A 66 -1.17 -9.73 -6.96
N GLN A 67 -1.12 -10.14 -5.70
CA GLN A 67 -2.27 -10.17 -4.81
C GLN A 67 -2.34 -8.85 -4.06
N ILE A 68 -3.46 -8.16 -4.16
CA ILE A 68 -3.69 -6.87 -3.54
C ILE A 68 -4.41 -7.09 -2.21
N PHE A 69 -3.84 -6.52 -1.17
CA PHE A 69 -4.30 -6.60 0.20
C PHE A 69 -4.80 -5.23 0.64
N VAL A 70 -5.99 -5.18 1.23
CA VAL A 70 -6.53 -3.98 1.87
C VAL A 70 -6.91 -4.36 3.29
N LYS A 71 -6.37 -3.64 4.29
CA LYS A 71 -6.63 -3.87 5.72
C LYS A 71 -6.50 -5.34 6.17
N GLY A 72 -5.54 -6.08 5.60
CA GLY A 72 -5.33 -7.48 5.95
C GLY A 72 -6.04 -8.51 5.06
N GLU A 73 -6.90 -8.09 4.12
CA GLU A 73 -7.70 -9.00 3.30
C GLU A 73 -7.33 -8.91 1.83
N VAL A 74 -7.28 -10.06 1.14
CA VAL A 74 -7.04 -10.10 -0.31
C VAL A 74 -8.32 -9.68 -1.03
N ILE A 75 -8.29 -8.51 -1.66
CA ILE A 75 -9.45 -8.00 -2.39
C ILE A 75 -9.48 -8.46 -3.85
N LYS A 76 -8.29 -8.61 -4.47
CA LYS A 76 -8.14 -9.04 -5.87
C LYS A 76 -6.75 -9.57 -6.16
N THR A 77 -6.64 -10.35 -7.21
CA THR A 77 -5.37 -10.76 -7.82
C THR A 77 -5.34 -10.24 -9.24
N VAL A 78 -4.28 -9.54 -9.61
CA VAL A 78 -4.10 -8.91 -10.93
C VAL A 78 -2.75 -9.32 -11.54
N PRO A 79 -2.60 -9.29 -12.87
CA PRO A 79 -1.30 -9.49 -13.49
C PRO A 79 -0.35 -8.34 -13.16
N GLU A 80 0.96 -8.57 -13.27
CA GLU A 80 2.01 -7.63 -12.84
C GLU A 80 1.85 -6.20 -13.40
N ASN A 81 1.45 -6.09 -14.67
CA ASN A 81 1.23 -4.82 -15.35
C ASN A 81 0.03 -4.02 -14.80
N GLU A 82 -0.89 -4.65 -14.10
CA GLU A 82 -2.07 -4.01 -13.51
C GLU A 82 -1.92 -3.72 -12.01
N ILE A 83 -0.83 -4.19 -11.38
CA ILE A 83 -0.59 -4.02 -9.94
C ILE A 83 -0.54 -2.54 -9.57
N VAL A 84 0.29 -1.76 -10.28
CA VAL A 84 0.51 -0.34 -9.97
C VAL A 84 -0.79 0.43 -10.10
N ALA A 85 -1.50 0.27 -11.23
CA ALA A 85 -2.76 0.94 -11.48
C ALA A 85 -3.78 0.63 -10.38
N THR A 86 -3.93 -0.66 -10.04
CA THR A 86 -4.86 -1.08 -8.99
C THR A 86 -4.48 -0.52 -7.62
N LEU A 87 -3.20 -0.55 -7.24
CA LEU A 87 -2.75 -0.02 -5.95
C LEU A 87 -3.08 1.47 -5.82
N ILE A 88 -2.87 2.24 -6.89
CA ILE A 88 -3.19 3.67 -6.91
C ILE A 88 -4.70 3.89 -6.77
N GLU A 89 -5.53 3.11 -7.47
CA GLU A 89 -6.98 3.19 -7.35
C GLU A 89 -7.46 2.89 -5.92
N GLU A 90 -6.98 1.80 -5.32
CA GLU A 90 -7.37 1.41 -3.96
C GLU A 90 -6.80 2.36 -2.91
N ALA A 91 -5.58 2.88 -3.09
CA ALA A 91 -5.03 3.92 -2.22
C ALA A 91 -5.88 5.19 -2.25
N ASN A 92 -6.30 5.64 -3.44
CA ASN A 92 -7.20 6.79 -3.58
C ASN A 92 -8.56 6.54 -2.93
N ARG A 93 -9.08 5.32 -3.05
CA ARG A 93 -10.33 4.91 -2.39
C ARG A 93 -10.21 4.98 -0.88
N ILE A 94 -9.16 4.38 -0.31
CA ILE A 94 -8.88 4.41 1.13
C ILE A 94 -8.65 5.85 1.59
N ALA A 95 -7.93 6.65 0.80
CA ALA A 95 -7.70 8.06 1.07
C ALA A 95 -9.00 8.86 1.12
N ALA A 96 -9.92 8.63 0.18
CA ALA A 96 -11.23 9.26 0.16
C ALA A 96 -12.09 8.86 1.36
N GLU A 97 -12.05 7.59 1.76
CA GLU A 97 -12.74 7.10 2.97
C GLU A 97 -12.12 7.69 4.26
N MET A 98 -10.79 7.81 4.31
CA MET A 98 -10.07 8.40 5.45
C MET A 98 -10.27 9.91 5.55
N ASP A 99 -10.29 10.66 4.44
CA ASP A 99 -10.58 12.10 4.43
C ASP A 99 -11.99 12.38 5.00
N SER A 100 -12.98 11.59 4.59
CA SER A 100 -14.34 11.65 5.17
C SER A 100 -14.38 11.27 6.67
N SER A 101 -13.48 10.42 7.13
CA SER A 101 -13.37 10.01 8.55
C SER A 101 -12.52 11.00 9.40
N LEU A 102 -11.63 11.75 8.76
CA LEU A 102 -10.81 12.82 9.35
C LEU A 102 -11.59 14.13 9.52
N VAL A 103 -12.82 14.20 8.99
CA VAL A 103 -13.84 15.21 9.36
C VAL A 103 -14.50 14.89 10.73
N GLY A 104 -13.95 13.94 11.50
CA GLY A 104 -14.37 13.61 12.86
C GLY A 104 -13.33 13.94 13.93
N THR A 105 -13.54 15.05 14.65
CA THR A 105 -12.93 15.42 15.94
C THR A 105 -11.49 15.96 15.93
N ALA A 106 -11.35 17.24 15.59
CA ALA A 106 -10.35 18.06 16.30
C ALA A 106 -10.76 18.13 17.78
N GLN A 107 -10.14 17.30 18.63
CA GLN A 107 -10.24 17.46 20.07
C GLN A 107 -9.54 18.77 20.46
N VAL A 108 -10.30 19.70 21.02
CA VAL A 108 -9.78 20.89 21.68
C VAL A 108 -9.55 20.52 23.14
N SER A 109 -8.29 20.35 23.53
CA SER A 109 -7.92 20.28 24.95
C SER A 109 -7.48 21.66 25.39
N VAL A 110 -8.35 22.34 26.15
CA VAL A 110 -8.00 23.51 26.97
C VAL A 110 -7.54 22.97 28.33
N GLY A 111 -6.30 23.27 28.71
CA GLY A 111 -5.76 22.98 30.04
C GLY A 111 -5.70 24.26 30.88
N GLU A 112 -6.12 24.15 32.13
CA GLU A 112 -6.13 25.18 33.20
C GLU A 112 -4.76 25.79 33.52
#